data_AF-A0A919TU10-F1
#
_entry.id   AF-A0A919TU10-F1
#
_cell.length_a   1.000
_cell.length_b   1.000
_cell.length_c   1.000
_cell.angle_alpha   90.00
_cell.angle_beta   90.00
_cell.angle_gamma   90.00
#
_symmetry.space_group_name_H-M   'P 1'
#
loop_
_entity.id
_entity.type
_entity.pdbx_description
1 polymer ?
#
loop_
_entity_poly.entity_id
_entity_poly.type
_entity_poly.pdbx_seq_one_letter_code
_entity_poly.pdbx_strand_id
1 'polypeptide(L)'
;MRDVGDQINTVHGAGSINATQRGDININGQPPEQRAVTQKAAADDRIRVLMLAANPVSSGRLAIDEEARQIGERLRLADERDAYELITCWAVRPLDLLQYLNQHQPQIVHFSGHGDSAGQIVLAAGRGREQRVSADALGELFRVANHRIRVVLLNACWSAAAVRAIGQHVDYVIGMNAPVSDEAATVFAAAFYLALGFGCPVPQAFDQAAAALAIHGLAGRHIPELSTRLHAKPFLTEGPR
;
A
#
# COMPACT_ATOMS: atom_id res chain seq x y z
N MET A 1 1.92 -81.85 18.53
CA MET A 1 3.39 -81.99 18.62
C MET A 1 3.89 -80.72 19.31
N ARG A 2 3.97 -80.75 20.64
CA ARG A 2 5.23 -80.81 21.45
C ARG A 2 6.10 -79.57 21.14
N ASP A 3 6.05 -78.46 21.89
CA ASP A 3 6.33 -78.24 23.33
C ASP A 3 7.82 -78.40 23.72
N VAL A 4 8.22 -77.72 24.81
CA VAL A 4 9.53 -77.55 25.46
C VAL A 4 10.29 -76.28 25.02
N GLY A 5 10.70 -75.32 25.86
CA GLY A 5 10.70 -75.11 27.34
C GLY A 5 11.60 -73.87 27.61
N ASP A 6 11.24 -72.87 28.43
CA ASP A 6 11.37 -72.81 29.91
C ASP A 6 12.88 -72.69 30.33
N GLN A 7 13.42 -71.79 31.19
CA GLN A 7 12.98 -71.20 32.46
C GLN A 7 13.92 -70.05 32.97
N ILE A 8 13.39 -69.22 33.89
CA ILE A 8 13.92 -68.65 35.19
C ILE A 8 15.28 -67.90 35.27
N ASN A 9 15.44 -66.69 35.84
CA ASN A 9 15.09 -66.03 37.12
C ASN A 9 16.11 -66.24 38.28
N THR A 10 16.68 -65.15 38.81
CA THR A 10 17.15 -64.89 40.21
C THR A 10 17.85 -63.51 40.26
N VAL A 11 17.92 -62.67 41.31
CA VAL A 11 17.19 -62.34 42.55
C VAL A 11 18.12 -61.39 43.37
N HIS A 12 17.56 -60.61 44.31
CA HIS A 12 18.19 -59.81 45.40
C HIS A 12 18.78 -58.42 45.06
N GLY A 13 18.60 -57.36 45.87
CA GLY A 13 17.97 -57.22 47.20
C GLY A 13 18.26 -55.84 47.81
N ALA A 14 17.50 -55.50 48.87
CA ALA A 14 17.74 -54.55 49.97
C ALA A 14 18.22 -53.09 49.65
N GLY A 15 17.51 -52.04 50.08
CA GLY A 15 17.58 -51.50 51.46
C GLY A 15 18.88 -50.70 51.63
N SER A 16 18.93 -49.39 51.85
CA SER A 16 18.45 -48.67 53.03
C SER A 16 18.88 -47.19 52.92
N ILE A 17 18.02 -46.27 53.38
CA ILE A 17 18.26 -45.14 54.33
C ILE A 17 19.74 -44.82 54.70
N ASN A 18 20.22 -43.59 54.93
CA ASN A 18 19.59 -42.46 55.64
C ASN A 18 20.46 -41.18 55.59
N ALA A 19 19.79 -40.04 55.83
CA ALA A 19 20.22 -38.92 56.69
C ALA A 19 21.08 -37.73 56.18
N THR A 20 20.42 -36.55 56.24
CA THR A 20 20.84 -35.24 56.84
C THR A 20 22.00 -34.45 56.23
N GLN A 21 21.97 -33.11 56.12
CA GLN A 21 20.97 -32.02 56.22
C GLN A 21 21.74 -30.72 55.89
N ARG A 22 21.00 -29.65 55.50
CA ARG A 22 21.39 -28.23 55.36
C ARG A 22 22.12 -27.92 54.03
N GLY A 23 21.59 -27.09 53.14
CA GLY A 23 20.68 -25.97 53.27
C GLY A 23 21.46 -24.73 52.87
N ASP A 24 21.14 -24.15 51.70
CA ASP A 24 21.28 -22.72 51.45
C ASP A 24 20.35 -22.32 50.29
N ILE A 25 19.48 -21.40 50.68
CA ILE A 25 18.56 -20.58 49.91
C ILE A 25 19.38 -19.50 49.21
N ASN A 26 19.11 -19.28 47.92
CA ASN A 26 19.47 -18.06 47.21
C ASN A 26 18.17 -17.61 46.51
N ILE A 27 17.34 -16.72 47.10
CA ILE A 27 17.51 -15.27 47.32
C ILE A 27 18.04 -14.53 46.09
N ASN A 28 17.42 -14.77 44.94
CA ASN A 28 17.16 -13.74 43.94
C ASN A 28 15.95 -14.18 43.12
N GLY A 29 14.76 -13.79 43.59
CA GLY A 29 13.51 -14.06 42.88
C GLY A 29 13.41 -13.24 41.59
N GLN A 30 13.41 -13.93 40.46
CA GLN A 30 12.66 -13.52 39.28
C GLN A 30 12.02 -14.78 38.66
N PRO A 31 10.69 -14.80 38.42
CA PRO A 31 10.03 -15.90 37.71
C PRO A 31 10.62 -16.07 36.29
N PRO A 32 10.45 -17.23 35.65
CA PRO A 32 10.80 -17.43 34.25
C PRO A 32 9.78 -16.69 33.35
N GLU A 33 9.83 -15.37 33.35
CA GLU A 33 9.11 -14.48 32.43
C GLU A 33 10.12 -13.61 31.66
N GLN A 34 11.12 -14.20 31.02
CA GLN A 34 11.89 -13.48 30.02
C GLN A 34 12.13 -14.39 28.81
N ARG A 35 11.70 -13.89 27.66
CA ARG A 35 11.85 -14.41 26.28
C ARG A 35 10.65 -15.17 25.71
N ALA A 36 9.45 -14.59 25.73
CA ALA A 36 8.47 -14.73 24.64
C ALA A 36 7.22 -13.85 24.87
N VAL A 37 7.34 -12.53 24.86
CA VAL A 37 6.18 -11.65 24.56
C VAL A 37 6.70 -10.46 23.74
N THR A 38 6.64 -10.65 22.43
CA THR A 38 6.29 -9.65 21.40
C THR A 38 6.70 -8.21 21.72
N GLN A 39 7.86 -7.79 21.16
CA GLN A 39 7.96 -6.41 20.69
C GLN A 39 6.74 -6.17 19.79
N LYS A 40 5.75 -5.44 20.30
CA LYS A 40 4.77 -4.76 19.46
C LYS A 40 5.60 -4.03 18.42
N ALA A 41 5.55 -4.48 17.16
CA ALA A 41 6.21 -3.79 16.05
C ALA A 41 5.93 -2.30 16.24
N ALA A 42 6.98 -1.48 16.36
CA ALA A 42 6.82 -0.04 16.35
C ALA A 42 5.87 0.27 15.18
N ALA A 43 4.82 1.04 15.44
CA ALA A 43 3.88 1.39 14.39
C ALA A 43 4.71 1.96 13.24
N ASP A 44 4.66 1.30 12.09
CA ASP A 44 5.34 1.74 10.90
C ASP A 44 4.70 3.08 10.49
N ASP A 45 5.33 4.18 10.89
CA ASP A 45 4.86 5.56 10.67
C ASP A 45 5.11 6.02 9.23
N ARG A 46 5.63 5.14 8.35
CA ARG A 46 5.81 5.46 6.94
C ARG A 46 4.48 5.74 6.25
N ILE A 47 4.52 6.69 5.34
CA ILE A 47 3.47 6.98 4.37
C ILE A 47 3.51 5.89 3.30
N ARG A 48 2.49 5.04 3.30
CA ARG A 48 2.32 3.99 2.30
C ARG A 48 1.61 4.54 1.08
N VAL A 49 2.29 4.39 -0.04
CA VAL A 49 1.78 4.62 -1.39
C VAL A 49 1.43 3.27 -1.99
N LEU A 50 0.13 3.00 -2.14
CA LEU A 50 -0.35 1.80 -2.82
C LEU A 50 -0.59 2.13 -4.29
N MET A 51 0.28 1.63 -5.17
CA MET A 51 0.14 1.72 -6.61
C MET A 51 -0.57 0.48 -7.18
N LEU A 52 -1.72 0.72 -7.78
CA LEU A 52 -2.61 -0.26 -8.39
C LEU A 52 -2.49 -0.14 -9.92
N ALA A 53 -1.82 -1.11 -10.53
CA ALA A 53 -1.58 -1.14 -11.97
C ALA A 53 -2.57 -2.07 -12.69
N ALA A 54 -3.44 -1.48 -13.51
CA ALA A 54 -4.38 -2.19 -14.37
C ALA A 54 -3.91 -2.15 -15.84
N ASN A 55 -3.36 -3.27 -16.30
CA ASN A 55 -2.91 -3.47 -17.68
C ASN A 55 -3.55 -4.75 -18.26
N PRO A 56 -4.86 -4.76 -18.56
CA PRO A 56 -5.52 -5.93 -19.10
C PRO A 56 -4.95 -6.26 -20.49
N VAL A 57 -4.71 -7.55 -20.75
CA VAL A 57 -4.07 -8.01 -22.00
C VAL A 57 -4.86 -7.64 -23.27
N SER A 58 -6.16 -7.39 -23.13
CA SER A 58 -7.06 -7.01 -24.22
C SER A 58 -7.03 -5.53 -24.59
N SER A 59 -6.38 -4.67 -23.79
CA SER A 59 -6.27 -3.23 -24.06
C SER A 59 -4.90 -2.87 -24.66
N GLY A 60 -4.76 -1.64 -25.17
CA GLY A 60 -3.47 -1.13 -25.62
C GLY A 60 -2.47 -1.09 -24.47
N ARG A 61 -1.27 -1.62 -24.65
CA ARG A 61 -0.29 -1.75 -23.56
C ARG A 61 0.16 -0.37 -23.07
N LEU A 62 -0.08 -0.07 -21.79
CA LEU A 62 0.47 1.11 -21.10
C LEU A 62 1.84 0.81 -20.49
N ALA A 63 2.71 1.82 -20.46
CA ALA A 63 4.04 1.75 -19.82
C ALA A 63 4.01 1.94 -18.29
N ILE A 64 3.12 1.22 -17.60
CA ILE A 64 2.90 1.37 -16.15
C ILE A 64 4.12 0.90 -15.32
N ASP A 65 4.91 -0.03 -15.87
CA ASP A 65 6.19 -0.46 -15.31
C ASP A 65 7.20 0.69 -15.24
N GLU A 66 7.29 1.48 -16.30
CA GLU A 66 8.14 2.67 -16.34
C GLU A 66 7.67 3.73 -15.35
N GLU A 67 6.35 3.97 -15.25
CA GLU A 67 5.78 4.85 -14.24
C GLU A 67 6.14 4.43 -12.82
N ALA A 68 5.94 3.16 -12.48
CA ALA A 68 6.26 2.63 -11.15
C ALA A 68 7.75 2.78 -10.81
N ARG A 69 8.62 2.53 -11.80
CA ARG A 69 10.07 2.71 -11.66
C ARG A 69 10.43 4.17 -11.37
N GLN A 70 9.89 5.11 -12.14
CA GLN A 70 10.17 6.53 -11.94
C GLN A 70 9.67 7.04 -10.59
N ILE A 71 8.45 6.64 -10.17
CA ILE A 71 7.92 7.02 -8.85
C ILE A 71 8.86 6.52 -7.74
N GLY A 72 9.25 5.24 -7.80
CA GLY A 72 10.17 4.65 -6.82
C GLY A 72 11.53 5.35 -6.77
N GLU A 73 12.07 5.75 -7.92
CA GLU A 73 13.32 6.53 -7.99
C GLU A 73 13.16 7.93 -7.37
N ARG A 74 12.08 8.64 -7.67
CA ARG A 74 11.86 10.00 -7.13
C ARG A 74 11.63 10.01 -5.63
N LEU A 75 10.90 9.03 -5.10
CA LEU A 75 10.72 8.89 -3.65
C LEU A 75 12.05 8.59 -2.93
N ARG A 76 12.96 7.84 -3.56
CA ARG A 76 14.29 7.53 -2.98
C ARG A 76 15.26 8.72 -2.98
N LEU A 77 15.10 9.64 -3.93
CA LEU A 77 15.93 10.83 -4.06
C LEU A 77 15.55 11.96 -3.10
N ALA A 78 14.36 11.87 -2.50
CA ALA A 78 13.85 12.93 -1.66
C ALA A 78 14.46 12.92 -0.26
N ASP A 79 14.44 14.07 0.41
CA ASP A 79 15.03 14.24 1.74
C ASP A 79 14.42 13.28 2.78
N GLU A 80 13.12 12.98 2.63
CA GLU A 80 12.39 12.05 3.48
C GLU A 80 12.20 10.67 2.84
N ARG A 81 13.23 10.15 2.16
CA ARG A 81 13.16 8.84 1.47
C ARG A 81 12.70 7.68 2.36
N ASP A 82 13.03 7.72 3.66
CA ASP A 82 12.71 6.65 4.61
C ASP A 82 11.29 6.82 5.18
N ALA A 83 10.62 7.95 4.91
CA ALA A 83 9.25 8.23 5.30
C ALA A 83 8.21 7.61 4.35
N TYR A 84 8.59 7.19 3.15
CA TYR A 84 7.66 6.63 2.15
C TYR A 84 7.91 5.14 1.89
N GLU A 85 6.83 4.39 1.75
CA GLU A 85 6.84 3.00 1.29
C GLU A 85 5.98 2.88 0.03
N LEU A 86 6.62 2.56 -1.11
CA LEU A 86 5.92 2.28 -2.36
C LEU A 86 5.59 0.79 -2.46
N ILE A 87 4.30 0.47 -2.52
CA ILE A 87 3.75 -0.88 -2.67
C ILE A 87 3.12 -0.96 -4.05
N THR A 88 3.60 -1.86 -4.92
CA THR A 88 3.06 -2.03 -6.28
C THR A 88 2.27 -3.33 -6.39
N CYS A 89 1.04 -3.22 -6.88
CA CYS A 89 0.16 -4.36 -7.14
C CYS A 89 -0.24 -4.36 -8.62
N TRP A 90 0.01 -5.48 -9.29
CA TRP A 90 -0.11 -5.61 -10.74
C TRP A 90 -1.31 -6.47 -11.13
N ALA A 91 -1.80 -6.28 -12.37
CA ALA A 91 -2.92 -7.02 -12.93
C ALA A 91 -4.17 -6.97 -12.04
N VAL A 92 -4.43 -5.80 -11.46
CA VAL A 92 -5.47 -5.58 -10.44
C VAL A 92 -6.86 -5.93 -10.99
N ARG A 93 -7.59 -6.74 -10.23
CA ARG A 93 -8.98 -7.12 -10.45
C ARG A 93 -9.91 -6.37 -9.48
N PRO A 94 -11.22 -6.32 -9.75
CA PRO A 94 -12.17 -5.58 -8.92
C PRO A 94 -12.13 -5.94 -7.43
N LEU A 95 -12.08 -7.23 -7.08
CA LEU A 95 -12.06 -7.64 -5.67
C LEU A 95 -10.71 -7.36 -4.99
N ASP A 96 -9.63 -7.31 -5.78
CA ASP A 96 -8.29 -7.02 -5.28
C ASP A 96 -8.21 -5.59 -4.72
N LEU A 97 -9.04 -4.66 -5.21
CA LEU A 97 -9.10 -3.29 -4.68
C LEU A 97 -9.37 -3.30 -3.17
N LEU A 98 -10.46 -3.94 -2.73
CA LEU A 98 -10.81 -4.02 -1.32
C LEU A 98 -9.76 -4.81 -0.54
N GLN A 99 -9.23 -5.90 -1.11
CA GLN A 99 -8.19 -6.69 -0.48
C GLN A 99 -6.94 -5.85 -0.18
N TYR A 100 -6.39 -5.17 -1.19
CA TYR A 100 -5.14 -4.41 -1.04
C TYR A 100 -5.32 -3.18 -0.15
N LEU A 101 -6.48 -2.50 -0.21
CA LEU A 101 -6.78 -1.39 0.70
C LEU A 101 -6.82 -1.86 2.16
N ASN A 102 -7.41 -3.03 2.43
CA ASN A 102 -7.47 -3.61 3.78
C ASN A 102 -6.11 -4.13 4.26
N GLN A 103 -5.36 -4.78 3.37
CA GLN A 103 -4.07 -5.41 3.69
C GLN A 103 -2.99 -4.36 3.98
N HIS A 104 -2.90 -3.31 3.16
CA HIS A 104 -1.80 -2.36 3.23
C HIS A 104 -2.13 -1.10 4.03
N GLN A 105 -3.43 -0.80 4.22
CA GLN A 105 -3.91 0.40 4.91
C GLN A 105 -3.19 1.69 4.47
N PRO A 106 -3.17 2.00 3.16
CA PRO A 106 -2.37 3.09 2.63
C PRO A 106 -2.92 4.47 2.99
N GLN A 107 -2.03 5.46 2.93
CA GLN A 107 -2.40 6.87 3.00
C GLN A 107 -2.59 7.49 1.61
N ILE A 108 -1.86 6.98 0.61
CA ILE A 108 -1.95 7.39 -0.78
C ILE A 108 -2.32 6.18 -1.64
N VAL A 109 -3.33 6.33 -2.50
CA VAL A 109 -3.65 5.35 -3.55
C VAL A 109 -3.33 5.96 -4.90
N HIS A 110 -2.47 5.29 -5.66
CA HIS A 110 -2.18 5.60 -7.05
C HIS A 110 -2.86 4.53 -7.91
N PHE A 111 -3.78 4.92 -8.78
CA PHE A 111 -4.28 4.03 -9.82
C PHE A 111 -3.67 4.40 -11.17
N SER A 112 -3.06 3.43 -11.84
CA SER A 112 -2.57 3.59 -13.21
C SER A 112 -3.22 2.55 -14.10
N GLY A 113 -3.83 2.99 -15.19
CA GLY A 113 -4.56 2.11 -16.09
C GLY A 113 -5.45 2.86 -17.06
N HIS A 114 -6.24 2.13 -17.83
CA HIS A 114 -7.15 2.75 -18.77
C HIS A 114 -8.37 3.37 -18.09
N GLY A 115 -8.84 4.46 -18.66
CA GLY A 115 -10.19 4.97 -18.47
C GLY A 115 -10.89 5.15 -19.81
N ASP A 116 -12.21 5.25 -19.78
CA ASP A 116 -13.03 5.50 -20.98
C ASP A 116 -13.81 6.81 -20.88
N SER A 117 -14.39 7.25 -22.00
CA SER A 117 -15.12 8.52 -22.08
C SER A 117 -16.37 8.60 -21.20
N ALA A 118 -16.83 7.48 -20.62
CA ALA A 118 -17.87 7.46 -19.61
C ALA A 118 -17.33 7.72 -18.19
N GLY A 119 -16.02 7.95 -18.05
CA GLY A 119 -15.32 8.20 -16.80
C GLY A 119 -15.18 6.97 -15.92
N GLN A 120 -15.17 5.79 -16.54
CA GLN A 120 -14.98 4.50 -15.86
C GLN A 120 -13.50 4.13 -15.93
N ILE A 121 -13.00 3.45 -14.89
CA ILE A 121 -11.68 2.79 -14.97
C ILE A 121 -11.85 1.36 -15.46
N VAL A 122 -10.84 0.86 -16.17
CA VAL A 122 -10.84 -0.49 -16.73
C VAL A 122 -9.90 -1.38 -15.92
N LEU A 123 -10.44 -2.48 -15.39
CA LEU A 123 -9.69 -3.49 -14.64
C LEU A 123 -9.68 -4.82 -15.40
N ALA A 124 -8.72 -5.67 -15.04
CA ALA A 124 -8.70 -7.03 -15.55
C ALA A 124 -9.85 -7.84 -14.94
N ALA A 125 -10.64 -8.48 -15.80
CA ALA A 125 -11.52 -9.58 -15.46
C ALA A 125 -10.86 -10.87 -15.98
N GLY A 126 -10.88 -11.95 -15.19
CA GLY A 126 -10.18 -13.19 -15.54
C GLY A 126 -10.44 -13.68 -16.98
N ARG A 127 -9.47 -14.42 -17.54
CA ARG A 127 -9.50 -14.92 -18.94
C ARG A 127 -9.42 -13.82 -20.02
N GLY A 128 -8.62 -12.78 -19.77
CA GLY A 128 -8.36 -11.71 -20.75
C GLY A 128 -9.58 -10.83 -21.03
N ARG A 129 -10.51 -10.75 -20.08
CA ARG A 129 -11.67 -9.86 -20.15
C ARG A 129 -11.38 -8.56 -19.41
N GLU A 130 -12.19 -7.57 -19.66
CA GLU A 130 -12.17 -6.30 -18.95
C GLU A 130 -13.43 -6.15 -18.11
N GLN A 131 -13.29 -5.50 -16.97
CA GLN A 131 -14.41 -5.01 -16.20
C GLN A 131 -14.26 -3.50 -16.01
N ARG A 132 -15.30 -2.77 -16.40
CA ARG A 132 -15.42 -1.33 -16.17
C ARG A 132 -15.95 -1.10 -14.76
N VAL A 133 -15.33 -0.17 -14.04
CA VAL A 133 -15.78 0.26 -12.72
C VAL A 133 -16.22 1.71 -12.84
N SER A 134 -17.49 1.98 -12.51
CA SER A 134 -18.07 3.31 -12.61
C SER A 134 -17.51 4.27 -11.56
N ALA A 135 -17.64 5.58 -11.81
CA ALA A 135 -17.34 6.62 -10.84
C ALA A 135 -18.10 6.41 -9.52
N ASP A 136 -19.38 6.05 -9.57
CA ASP A 136 -20.18 5.77 -8.37
C ASP A 136 -19.65 4.57 -7.57
N ALA A 137 -19.23 3.51 -8.26
CA ALA A 137 -18.63 2.35 -7.61
C ALA A 137 -17.28 2.68 -6.96
N LEU A 138 -16.49 3.58 -7.57
CA LEU A 138 -15.27 4.12 -6.95
C LEU A 138 -15.58 5.00 -5.74
N GLY A 139 -16.61 5.85 -5.82
CA GLY A 139 -17.09 6.62 -4.67
C GLY A 139 -17.45 5.71 -3.50
N GLU A 140 -18.25 4.67 -3.75
CA GLU A 140 -18.62 3.69 -2.73
C GLU A 140 -17.42 2.91 -2.19
N LEU A 141 -16.46 2.52 -3.05
CA LEU A 141 -15.22 1.88 -2.62
C LEU A 141 -14.49 2.74 -1.60
N PHE A 142 -14.24 4.01 -1.90
CA PHE A 142 -13.51 4.91 -1.00
C PHE A 142 -14.34 5.37 0.21
N ARG A 143 -15.67 5.34 0.12
CA ARG A 143 -16.57 5.56 1.27
C ARG A 143 -16.43 4.48 2.33
N VAL A 144 -16.28 3.21 1.90
CA VAL A 144 -16.16 2.06 2.82
C VAL A 144 -14.72 1.64 3.09
N ALA A 145 -13.77 2.19 2.35
CA ALA A 145 -12.35 1.95 2.55
C ALA A 145 -11.84 2.55 3.86
N ASN A 146 -10.57 2.27 4.15
CA ASN A 146 -9.89 2.78 5.32
C ASN A 146 -9.84 4.32 5.34
N HIS A 147 -10.20 4.91 6.48
CA HIS A 147 -10.19 6.35 6.74
C HIS A 147 -8.79 7.00 6.72
N ARG A 148 -7.71 6.19 6.64
CA ARG A 148 -6.34 6.71 6.48
C ARG A 148 -6.03 7.18 5.07
N ILE A 149 -6.85 6.84 4.07
CA ILE A 149 -6.62 7.28 2.69
C ILE A 149 -6.95 8.77 2.61
N ARG A 150 -5.94 9.56 2.25
CA ARG A 150 -6.01 11.02 2.22
C ARG A 150 -5.79 11.57 0.81
N VAL A 151 -5.03 10.83 -0.01
CA VAL A 151 -4.70 11.21 -1.38
C VAL A 151 -5.02 10.06 -2.32
N VAL A 152 -5.73 10.36 -3.40
CA VAL A 152 -5.96 9.44 -4.52
C VAL A 152 -5.49 10.10 -5.80
N LEU A 153 -4.64 9.42 -6.57
CA LEU A 153 -4.21 9.83 -7.91
C LEU A 153 -4.77 8.81 -8.91
N LEU A 154 -5.67 9.25 -9.78
CA LEU A 154 -6.24 8.47 -10.88
C LEU A 154 -5.51 8.82 -12.18
N ASN A 155 -4.44 8.10 -12.48
CA ASN A 155 -3.76 8.19 -13.76
C ASN A 155 -4.48 7.34 -14.82
N ALA A 156 -5.69 7.76 -15.15
CA ALA A 156 -6.57 7.14 -16.13
C ALA A 156 -7.35 8.22 -16.87
N CYS A 157 -7.45 8.11 -18.20
CA CYS A 157 -8.14 9.08 -19.04
C CYS A 157 -9.60 9.29 -18.60
N TRP A 158 -10.09 10.53 -18.71
CA TRP A 158 -11.48 10.92 -18.46
C TRP A 158 -12.01 10.68 -17.03
N SER A 159 -11.15 10.63 -16.02
CA SER A 159 -11.53 10.28 -14.64
C SER A 159 -12.24 11.40 -13.86
N ALA A 160 -12.66 12.51 -14.48
CA ALA A 160 -13.26 13.66 -13.77
C ALA A 160 -14.54 13.31 -12.98
N ALA A 161 -15.35 12.37 -13.49
CA ALA A 161 -16.51 11.86 -12.75
C ALA A 161 -16.08 11.10 -11.48
N ALA A 162 -15.05 10.27 -11.59
CA ALA A 162 -14.48 9.53 -10.46
C ALA A 162 -13.84 10.48 -9.44
N VAL A 163 -13.16 11.54 -9.88
CA VAL A 163 -12.62 12.59 -8.99
C VAL A 163 -13.72 13.18 -8.11
N ARG A 164 -14.87 13.53 -8.69
CA ARG A 164 -16.02 14.07 -7.94
C ARG A 164 -16.63 13.06 -6.97
N ALA A 165 -16.76 11.80 -7.36
CA ALA A 165 -17.33 10.76 -6.51
C ALA A 165 -16.42 10.44 -5.31
N ILE A 166 -15.12 10.29 -5.55
CA ILE A 166 -14.12 9.96 -4.52
C ILE A 166 -13.85 11.17 -3.60
N GLY A 167 -13.86 12.39 -4.14
CA GLY A 167 -13.61 13.64 -3.39
C GLY A 167 -14.65 13.95 -2.30
N GLN A 168 -15.78 13.23 -2.28
CA GLN A 168 -16.73 13.28 -1.16
C GLN A 168 -16.19 12.61 0.10
N HIS A 169 -15.22 11.71 -0.05
CA HIS A 169 -14.71 10.84 1.02
C HIS A 169 -13.21 10.98 1.26
N VAL A 170 -12.45 11.42 0.25
CA VAL A 170 -10.98 11.59 0.31
C VAL A 170 -10.62 13.07 0.25
N ASP A 171 -9.59 13.47 0.99
CA ASP A 171 -9.19 14.88 1.12
C ASP A 171 -8.65 15.49 -0.17
N TYR A 172 -7.83 14.73 -0.89
CA TYR A 172 -7.25 15.16 -2.15
C TYR A 172 -7.43 14.08 -3.21
N VAL A 173 -8.02 14.44 -4.34
CA VAL A 173 -8.19 13.52 -5.47
C VAL A 173 -7.69 14.20 -6.73
N ILE A 174 -6.72 13.57 -7.38
CA ILE A 174 -6.18 14.00 -8.65
C ILE A 174 -6.67 13.05 -9.72
N GLY A 175 -7.10 13.57 -10.87
CA GLY A 175 -7.47 12.76 -12.02
C GLY A 175 -7.19 13.46 -13.35
N MET A 176 -7.48 12.78 -14.45
CA MET A 176 -7.26 13.28 -15.82
C MET A 176 -8.60 13.60 -16.47
N ASN A 177 -8.87 14.86 -16.79
CA ASN A 177 -10.16 15.29 -17.36
C ASN A 177 -10.31 15.01 -18.88
N ALA A 178 -9.25 14.56 -19.53
CA ALA A 178 -9.15 14.31 -20.96
C ALA A 178 -8.13 13.18 -21.23
N PRO A 179 -7.96 12.72 -22.48
CA PRO A 179 -6.91 11.75 -22.83
C PRO A 179 -5.52 12.33 -22.59
N VAL A 180 -4.68 11.61 -21.85
CA VAL A 180 -3.29 11.96 -21.57
C VAL A 180 -2.36 10.95 -22.25
N SER A 181 -1.18 11.39 -22.73
CA SER A 181 -0.18 10.46 -23.24
C SER A 181 0.53 9.74 -22.09
N ASP A 182 0.97 8.50 -22.32
CA ASP A 182 1.74 7.72 -21.35
C ASP A 182 2.96 8.48 -20.80
N GLU A 183 3.65 9.24 -21.67
CA GLU A 183 4.79 10.06 -21.27
C GLU A 183 4.38 11.20 -20.33
N ALA A 184 3.31 11.94 -20.64
CA ALA A 184 2.83 13.01 -19.79
C ALA A 184 2.30 12.47 -18.44
N ALA A 185 1.57 11.36 -18.48
CA ALA A 185 1.11 10.64 -17.29
C ALA A 185 2.28 10.25 -16.38
N THR A 186 3.34 9.67 -16.96
CA THR A 186 4.55 9.24 -16.24
C THR A 186 5.32 10.43 -15.65
N VAL A 187 5.56 11.48 -16.45
CA VAL A 187 6.28 12.69 -16.00
C VAL A 187 5.51 13.40 -14.88
N PHE A 188 4.19 13.53 -15.03
CA PHE A 188 3.35 14.13 -14.00
C PHE A 188 3.44 13.34 -12.68
N ALA A 189 3.25 12.02 -12.73
CA ALA A 189 3.33 11.18 -11.54
C ALA A 189 4.71 11.26 -10.87
N ALA A 190 5.80 11.12 -11.63
CA ALA A 190 7.16 11.20 -11.10
C ALA A 190 7.43 12.55 -10.42
N ALA A 191 7.04 13.66 -11.05
CA ALA A 191 7.22 14.99 -10.48
C ALA A 191 6.34 15.23 -9.24
N PHE A 192 5.12 14.71 -9.23
CA PHE A 192 4.22 14.79 -8.07
C PHE A 192 4.84 14.09 -6.85
N TYR A 193 5.31 12.85 -7.01
CA TYR A 193 5.93 12.12 -5.90
C TYR A 193 7.30 12.67 -5.50
N LEU A 194 8.06 13.27 -6.43
CA LEU A 194 9.26 14.02 -6.08
C LEU A 194 8.92 15.16 -5.11
N ALA A 195 7.97 16.00 -5.48
CA ALA A 195 7.57 17.15 -4.66
C ALA A 195 7.02 16.73 -3.29
N LEU A 196 6.19 15.68 -3.25
CA LEU A 196 5.72 15.10 -1.99
C LEU A 196 6.86 14.55 -1.12
N GLY A 197 7.84 13.88 -1.73
CA GLY A 197 9.02 13.39 -1.02
C GLY A 197 9.84 14.51 -0.38
N PHE A 198 9.86 15.70 -0.98
CA PHE A 198 10.46 16.91 -0.42
C PHE A 198 9.54 17.67 0.55
N GLY A 199 8.47 17.04 1.02
CA GLY A 199 7.56 17.61 2.02
C GLY A 199 6.62 18.69 1.48
N CYS A 200 6.51 18.86 0.16
CA CYS A 200 5.55 19.82 -0.39
C CYS A 200 4.11 19.38 -0.10
N PRO A 201 3.21 20.28 0.35
CA PRO A 201 1.79 19.98 0.47
C PRO A 201 1.19 19.56 -0.89
N VAL A 202 0.13 18.75 -0.86
CA VAL A 202 -0.49 18.19 -2.07
C VAL A 202 -0.82 19.22 -3.16
N PRO A 203 -1.45 20.39 -2.86
CA PRO A 203 -1.69 21.40 -3.89
C PRO A 203 -0.40 21.92 -4.55
N GLN A 204 0.65 22.14 -3.77
CA GLN A 204 1.94 22.58 -4.30
C GLN A 204 2.63 21.47 -5.10
N ALA A 205 2.55 20.21 -4.66
CA ALA A 205 3.07 19.07 -5.40
C ALA A 205 2.36 18.89 -6.74
N PHE A 206 1.03 19.12 -6.78
CA PHE A 206 0.25 19.14 -8.01
C PHE A 206 0.72 20.23 -8.97
N ASP A 207 0.91 21.46 -8.48
CA ASP A 207 1.37 22.59 -9.30
C ASP A 207 2.78 22.34 -9.87
N GLN A 208 3.69 21.78 -9.07
CA GLN A 208 5.03 21.39 -9.53
C GLN A 208 4.96 20.29 -10.60
N ALA A 209 4.08 19.31 -10.45
CA ALA A 209 3.88 18.26 -11.43
C ALA A 209 3.32 18.80 -12.76
N ALA A 210 2.36 19.73 -12.70
CA ALA A 210 1.85 20.41 -13.89
C ALA A 210 2.92 21.29 -14.56
N ALA A 211 3.78 21.95 -13.77
CA ALA A 211 4.91 22.71 -14.28
C ALA A 211 5.96 21.81 -14.96
N ALA A 212 6.20 20.61 -14.43
CA ALA A 212 7.11 19.64 -15.03
C ALA A 212 6.69 19.27 -16.47
N LEU A 213 5.39 19.11 -16.73
CA LEU A 213 4.90 18.89 -18.10
C LEU A 213 5.33 20.01 -19.05
N ALA A 214 5.22 21.27 -18.61
CA ALA A 214 5.65 22.42 -19.40
C ALA A 214 7.17 22.46 -19.60
N ILE A 215 7.96 22.14 -18.57
CA ILE A 215 9.43 22.08 -18.63
C ILE A 215 9.91 21.04 -19.65
N HIS A 216 9.23 19.89 -19.70
CA HIS A 216 9.51 18.82 -20.66
C HIS A 216 8.93 19.08 -22.06
N GLY A 217 8.25 20.22 -22.28
CA GLY A 217 7.61 20.54 -23.56
C GLY A 217 6.41 19.65 -23.91
N LEU A 218 5.84 18.98 -22.91
CA LEU A 218 4.70 18.08 -23.09
C LEU A 218 3.39 18.86 -23.07
N ALA A 219 2.50 18.53 -24.02
CA ALA A 219 1.15 19.05 -24.03
C ALA A 219 0.32 18.49 -22.86
N GLY A 220 -0.80 19.14 -22.55
CA GLY A 220 -1.77 18.59 -21.60
C GLY A 220 -1.60 19.01 -20.15
N ARG A 221 -0.89 20.10 -19.84
CA ARG A 221 -0.79 20.64 -18.46
C ARG A 221 -2.14 20.93 -17.77
N HIS A 222 -3.20 21.10 -18.55
CA HIS A 222 -4.56 21.38 -18.09
C HIS A 222 -5.40 20.10 -17.91
N ILE A 223 -4.83 18.94 -18.23
CA ILE A 223 -5.51 17.65 -18.18
C ILE A 223 -5.58 17.11 -16.75
N PRO A 224 -4.49 17.13 -15.95
CA PRO A 224 -4.61 16.83 -14.54
C PRO A 224 -5.51 17.86 -13.85
N GLU A 225 -6.42 17.38 -13.01
CA GLU A 225 -7.25 18.21 -12.14
C GLU A 225 -7.12 17.75 -10.70
N LEU A 226 -7.10 18.70 -9.76
CA LEU A 226 -7.09 18.44 -8.33
C LEU A 226 -8.43 18.85 -7.72
N SER A 227 -9.09 17.90 -7.06
CA SER A 227 -10.19 18.16 -6.14
C SER A 227 -9.66 18.15 -4.71
N THR A 228 -10.00 19.19 -3.95
CA THR A 228 -9.72 19.26 -2.51
C THR A 228 -11.05 19.30 -1.76
N ARG A 229 -11.24 18.37 -0.83
CA ARG A 229 -12.44 18.30 0.00
C ARG A 229 -12.51 19.51 0.92
N LEU A 230 -13.73 20.01 1.16
CA LEU A 230 -13.95 21.07 2.11
C LEU A 230 -13.45 20.64 3.51
N HIS A 231 -12.63 21.49 4.14
CA HIS A 231 -11.98 21.21 5.42
C HIS A 231 -10.95 20.05 5.41
N ALA A 232 -10.45 19.68 4.23
CA ALA A 232 -9.28 18.80 4.14
C ALA A 232 -8.15 19.37 4.99
N LYS A 233 -7.73 18.59 6.01
CA LYS A 233 -6.50 18.93 6.72
C LYS A 233 -5.32 18.80 5.74
N PRO A 234 -4.24 19.56 5.91
CA PRO A 234 -3.07 19.35 5.10
C PRO A 234 -2.52 17.92 5.30
N PHE A 235 -2.14 17.27 4.20
CA PHE A 235 -1.63 15.89 4.24
C PHE A 235 -0.23 15.81 4.88
N LEU A 236 0.58 16.84 4.66
CA LEU A 236 1.91 17.04 5.24
C LEU A 236 1.93 18.46 5.79
N THR A 237 1.88 18.63 7.12
CA THR A 237 2.05 19.96 7.76
C THR A 237 2.86 19.97 9.04
N GLU A 238 3.33 18.83 9.51
CA GLU A 238 4.37 18.81 10.53
C GLU A 238 5.47 17.94 9.93
N GLY A 239 6.60 18.57 9.56
CA GLY A 239 7.82 17.81 9.32
C GLY A 239 8.14 16.95 10.56
N PRO A 240 8.97 15.91 10.41
CA PRO A 240 9.31 15.03 11.53
C PRO A 240 9.83 15.86 12.72
N ARG A 241 9.31 15.54 13.90
CA ARG A 241 9.92 15.92 15.18
C ARG A 241 11.10 15.01 15.47
#